data_AF-A0A5N3ZY66-F1
#
_entry.id   AF-A0A5N3ZY66-F1
#
_cell.length_a   1.000
_cell.length_b   1.000
_cell.length_c   1.000
_cell.angle_alpha   90.00
_cell.angle_beta   90.00
_cell.angle_gamma   90.00
#
_symmetry.space_group_name_H-M   'P 1'
#
loop_
_entity.id
_entity.type
_entity.pdbx_description
1 polymer ?
#
loop_
_entity_poly.entity_id
_entity_poly.type
_entity_poly.pdbx_seq_one_letter_code
_entity_poly.pdbx_strand_id
1 'polypeptide(L)'
;MDLPDEIIQEAEEASGKLMPEKSRNRYEKELTAFNEWRAKRVGEMVLSETVVLAYVSGLSKVFNASSLWTKFSMLKKALIVNGNVDISRFGKVIAFMKAQNVNYVPKKSKILSVEDTRKFILEASDDFLLCKVVLIFGLYGACRRDELLKLI
;
A
#
# COMPACT_ATOMS: atom_id res chain seq x y z
N MET A 1 -10.69 -32.32 17.00
CA MET A 1 -12.13 -32.04 16.89
C MET A 1 -12.23 -31.11 15.70
N ASP A 2 -12.67 -31.64 14.56
CA ASP A 2 -12.73 -30.88 13.33
C ASP A 2 -13.92 -29.91 13.39
N LEU A 3 -13.71 -28.69 12.93
CA LEU A 3 -14.74 -27.65 12.90
C LEU A 3 -15.81 -28.01 11.86
N PRO A 4 -17.10 -27.71 12.10
CA PRO A 4 -18.14 -27.88 11.08
C PRO A 4 -17.84 -27.06 9.82
N ASP A 5 -18.11 -27.63 8.64
CA ASP A 5 -17.84 -26.99 7.35
C ASP A 5 -18.55 -25.63 7.21
N GLU A 6 -19.76 -25.48 7.76
CA GLU A 6 -20.50 -24.21 7.78
C GLU A 6 -19.72 -23.09 8.49
N ILE A 7 -19.06 -23.42 9.61
CA ILE A 7 -18.25 -22.47 10.37
C ILE A 7 -16.95 -22.13 9.62
N ILE A 8 -16.35 -23.11 8.94
CA ILE A 8 -15.17 -22.88 8.10
C ILE A 8 -15.51 -21.92 6.96
N GLN A 9 -16.61 -22.18 6.24
CA GLN A 9 -17.05 -21.34 5.14
C GLN A 9 -17.40 -19.91 5.59
N GLU A 10 -18.12 -19.76 6.69
CA GLU A 10 -18.45 -18.44 7.24
C GLU A 10 -17.18 -17.65 7.62
N ALA A 11 -16.18 -18.33 8.20
CA ALA A 11 -14.90 -17.73 8.53
C ALA A 11 -14.08 -17.34 7.29
N GLU A 12 -14.10 -18.15 6.23
CA GLU A 12 -13.44 -17.84 4.96
C GLU A 12 -14.07 -16.64 4.26
N GLU A 13 -15.41 -16.58 4.19
CA GLU A 13 -16.16 -15.45 3.63
C GLU A 13 -15.90 -14.15 4.41
N ALA A 14 -15.87 -14.22 5.74
CA ALA A 14 -15.52 -13.08 6.58
C ALA A 14 -14.06 -12.65 6.35
N SER A 15 -13.14 -13.60 6.23
CA SER A 15 -11.71 -13.35 6.00
C SER A 15 -11.44 -12.71 4.63
N GLY A 16 -12.15 -13.12 3.58
CA GLY A 16 -12.06 -12.53 2.24
C GLY A 16 -12.46 -11.04 2.19
N LYS A 17 -13.29 -10.59 3.13
CA LYS A 17 -13.72 -9.18 3.30
C LYS A 17 -12.70 -8.34 4.09
N LEU A 18 -11.69 -8.95 4.72
CA LEU A 18 -10.70 -8.22 5.53
C LEU A 18 -9.69 -7.42 4.68
N MET A 19 -9.50 -7.79 3.41
CA MET A 19 -8.64 -7.04 2.48
C MET A 19 -9.42 -5.92 1.80
N PRO A 20 -8.82 -4.73 1.56
CA PRO A 20 -9.53 -3.63 0.93
C PRO A 20 -9.90 -3.97 -0.52
N GLU A 21 -11.19 -3.99 -0.83
CA GLU A 21 -11.75 -4.44 -2.11
C GLU A 21 -11.11 -3.76 -3.32
N LYS A 22 -11.06 -2.42 -3.32
CA LYS A 22 -10.49 -1.62 -4.43
C LYS A 22 -9.01 -1.92 -4.73
N SER A 23 -8.27 -2.44 -3.75
CA SER A 23 -6.83 -2.66 -3.87
C SER A 23 -6.40 -4.11 -3.66
N ARG A 24 -7.35 -5.06 -3.57
CA ARG A 24 -7.10 -6.47 -3.23
C ARG A 24 -5.97 -7.08 -4.08
N ASN A 25 -6.02 -6.86 -5.40
CA ASN A 25 -5.00 -7.31 -6.36
C ASN A 25 -3.57 -6.88 -5.96
N ARG A 26 -3.38 -5.69 -5.35
CA ARG A 26 -2.05 -5.25 -4.91
C ARG A 26 -1.51 -6.08 -3.74
N TYR A 27 -2.38 -6.46 -2.80
CA TYR A 27 -2.01 -7.29 -1.65
C TYR A 27 -1.67 -8.71 -2.10
N GLU A 28 -2.49 -9.28 -2.99
CA GLU A 28 -2.27 -10.60 -3.58
C GLU A 28 -0.95 -10.65 -4.34
N LYS A 29 -0.66 -9.65 -5.18
CA LYS A 29 0.63 -9.55 -5.88
C LYS A 29 1.83 -9.50 -4.93
N GLU A 30 1.72 -8.76 -3.83
CA GLU A 30 2.81 -8.70 -2.84
C GLU A 30 3.01 -10.04 -2.14
N LEU A 31 1.92 -10.74 -1.80
CA LEU A 31 1.97 -12.08 -1.22
C LEU A 31 2.57 -13.10 -2.19
N THR A 32 2.15 -13.09 -3.46
CA THR A 32 2.70 -13.96 -4.50
C THR A 32 4.19 -13.71 -4.69
N ALA A 33 4.62 -12.45 -4.79
CA ALA A 33 6.03 -12.10 -4.92
C ALA A 33 6.87 -12.59 -3.73
N PHE A 34 6.32 -12.50 -2.51
CA PHE A 34 6.97 -13.04 -1.31
C PHE A 34 7.06 -14.57 -1.34
N ASN A 35 5.96 -15.25 -1.69
CA ASN A 35 5.93 -16.72 -1.75
C ASN A 35 6.87 -17.27 -2.82
N GLU A 36 6.95 -16.65 -4.00
CA GLU A 36 7.92 -17.02 -5.03
C GLU A 36 9.37 -16.82 -4.57
N TRP A 37 9.65 -15.70 -3.90
CA TRP A 37 10.97 -15.45 -3.33
C TRP A 37 11.33 -16.48 -2.26
N ARG A 38 10.37 -16.82 -1.38
CA ARG A 38 10.55 -17.82 -0.31
C ARG A 38 10.80 -19.20 -0.90
N ALA A 39 9.98 -19.64 -1.86
CA ALA A 39 10.13 -20.93 -2.53
C ALA A 39 11.53 -21.08 -3.16
N LYS A 40 12.04 -20.03 -3.81
CA LYS A 40 13.37 -20.04 -4.45
C LYS A 40 14.54 -20.05 -3.48
N ARG A 41 14.41 -19.46 -2.29
CA ARG A 41 15.56 -19.26 -1.36
C ARG A 41 15.54 -20.14 -0.12
N VAL A 42 14.35 -20.51 0.33
CA VAL A 42 14.11 -21.15 1.63
C VAL A 42 13.19 -22.37 1.50
N GLY A 43 12.57 -22.58 0.34
CA GLY A 43 11.65 -23.69 0.11
C GLY A 43 10.47 -23.67 1.07
N GLU A 44 10.16 -24.84 1.64
CA GLU A 44 9.02 -25.07 2.54
C GLU A 44 9.31 -24.75 4.02
N MET A 45 10.52 -24.30 4.36
CA MET A 45 10.88 -23.99 5.76
C MET A 45 9.90 -23.03 6.42
N VAL A 46 9.60 -23.27 7.71
CA VAL A 46 8.67 -22.46 8.51
C VAL A 46 8.99 -20.97 8.43
N LEU A 47 7.95 -20.17 8.23
CA LEU A 47 8.06 -18.72 8.21
C LEU A 47 8.54 -18.20 9.57
N SER A 48 9.69 -17.53 9.59
CA SER A 48 10.29 -16.98 10.80
C SER A 48 10.65 -15.50 10.60
N GLU A 49 10.91 -14.81 11.72
CA GLU A 49 11.39 -13.43 11.70
C GLU A 49 12.65 -13.27 10.83
N THR A 50 13.57 -14.22 10.86
CA THR A 50 14.79 -14.21 10.06
C THR A 50 14.49 -14.22 8.55
N VAL A 51 13.52 -15.02 8.11
CA VAL A 51 13.12 -15.10 6.69
C VAL A 51 12.52 -13.77 6.24
N VAL A 52 11.61 -13.19 7.04
CA VAL A 52 10.99 -11.89 6.72
C VAL A 52 12.02 -10.77 6.73
N LEU A 53 12.95 -10.76 7.69
CA LEU A 53 14.02 -9.76 7.76
C LEU A 53 14.92 -9.82 6.52
N ALA A 54 15.29 -11.02 6.06
CA ALA A 54 16.09 -11.20 4.84
C ALA A 54 15.35 -10.70 3.59
N TYR A 55 14.04 -10.98 3.48
CA TYR A 55 13.22 -10.47 2.38
C TYR A 55 13.16 -8.95 2.35
N VAL A 56 12.79 -8.34 3.49
CA VAL A 56 12.64 -6.89 3.63
C VAL A 56 13.97 -6.16 3.44
N SER A 57 15.08 -6.74 3.89
CA SER A 57 16.45 -6.24 3.64
C SER A 57 16.82 -6.29 2.15
N GLY A 58 16.33 -7.29 1.41
CA GLY A 58 16.45 -7.33 -0.05
C GLY A 58 15.67 -6.19 -0.71
N LEU A 59 14.42 -5.98 -0.29
CA LEU A 59 13.57 -4.91 -0.81
C LEU A 59 14.12 -3.51 -0.51
N SER A 60 14.75 -3.28 0.65
CA SER A 60 15.28 -1.97 1.02
C SER A 60 16.41 -1.48 0.11
N LYS A 61 17.06 -2.39 -0.63
CA LYS A 61 18.07 -2.05 -1.63
C LYS A 61 17.49 -1.50 -2.94
N VAL A 62 16.20 -1.74 -3.18
CA VAL A 62 15.51 -1.38 -4.42
C VAL A 62 14.50 -0.25 -4.18
N PHE A 63 13.83 -0.26 -3.03
CA PHE A 63 12.77 0.67 -2.70
C PHE A 63 13.23 1.70 -1.67
N ASN A 64 12.78 2.95 -1.85
CA ASN A 64 12.89 3.95 -0.80
C ASN A 64 12.04 3.56 0.43
N ALA A 65 12.28 4.22 1.56
CA ALA A 65 11.70 3.84 2.82
C ALA A 65 10.16 3.84 2.82
N SER A 66 9.49 4.85 2.22
CA SER A 66 8.02 4.89 2.17
C SER A 66 7.42 3.78 1.30
N SER A 67 8.03 3.50 0.15
CA SER A 67 7.64 2.37 -0.71
C SER A 67 7.86 1.03 0.00
N LEU A 68 8.98 0.88 0.73
CA LEU A 68 9.28 -0.31 1.51
C LEU A 68 8.23 -0.54 2.61
N TRP A 69 7.86 0.50 3.36
CA TRP A 69 6.78 0.43 4.37
C TRP A 69 5.43 0.05 3.77
N THR A 70 5.13 0.54 2.57
CA THR A 70 3.92 0.17 1.84
C THR A 70 3.92 -1.33 1.52
N LYS A 71 5.02 -1.85 0.94
CA LYS A 71 5.18 -3.28 0.64
C LYS A 71 5.07 -4.15 1.89
N PHE A 72 5.79 -3.79 2.95
CA PHE A 72 5.73 -4.50 4.22
C PHE A 72 4.31 -4.50 4.81
N SER A 73 3.59 -3.38 4.74
CA SER A 73 2.22 -3.29 5.24
C SER A 73 1.23 -4.13 4.45
N MET A 74 1.39 -4.18 3.11
CA MET A 74 0.60 -5.06 2.25
C MET A 74 0.87 -6.53 2.56
N LEU A 75 2.15 -6.92 2.63
CA LEU A 75 2.55 -8.28 2.98
C LEU A 75 2.03 -8.69 4.36
N LYS A 76 2.16 -7.82 5.37
CA LYS A 76 1.66 -8.05 6.73
C LYS A 76 0.16 -8.37 6.72
N LYS A 77 -0.64 -7.54 6.06
CA LYS A 77 -2.09 -7.75 5.99
C LYS A 77 -2.42 -9.03 5.23
N ALA A 78 -1.74 -9.30 4.11
CA ALA A 78 -1.98 -10.49 3.32
C ALA A 78 -1.62 -11.78 4.07
N LEU A 79 -0.51 -11.81 4.82
CA LEU A 79 -0.11 -12.98 5.63
C LEU A 79 -1.05 -13.25 6.80
N ILE A 80 -1.54 -12.19 7.46
CA ILE A 80 -2.55 -12.34 8.52
C ILE A 80 -3.83 -12.95 7.95
N VAL A 81 -4.30 -12.50 6.78
CA VAL A 81 -5.54 -12.98 6.17
C VAL A 81 -5.41 -14.40 5.60
N ASN A 82 -4.28 -14.76 4.97
CA ASN A 82 -4.15 -16.02 4.24
C ASN A 82 -3.47 -17.17 5.01
N GLY A 83 -2.72 -16.87 6.07
CA GLY A 83 -1.95 -17.89 6.79
C GLY A 83 -1.91 -17.68 8.30
N ASN A 84 -2.70 -16.73 8.82
CA ASN A 84 -2.74 -16.35 10.23
C ASN A 84 -1.35 -16.06 10.84
N VAL A 85 -0.39 -15.61 10.02
CA VAL A 85 0.95 -15.23 10.50
C VAL A 85 1.03 -13.73 10.72
N ASP A 86 1.12 -13.33 11.98
CA ASP A 86 1.25 -11.94 12.37
C ASP A 86 2.72 -11.50 12.43
N ILE A 87 3.22 -10.98 11.31
CA ILE A 87 4.59 -10.45 11.22
C ILE A 87 4.75 -9.09 11.93
N SER A 88 3.70 -8.50 12.51
CA SER A 88 3.82 -7.27 13.31
C SER A 88 4.58 -7.50 14.61
N ARG A 89 4.61 -8.76 15.07
CA ARG A 89 5.32 -9.21 16.28
C ARG A 89 6.82 -9.37 16.08
N PHE A 90 7.29 -9.23 14.84
CA PHE A 90 8.71 -9.38 14.49
C PHE A 90 9.48 -8.09 14.81
N GLY A 91 9.89 -7.97 16.08
CA GLY A 91 10.57 -6.79 16.61
C GLY A 91 11.82 -6.38 15.84
N LYS A 92 12.65 -7.31 15.38
CA LYS A 92 13.85 -7.02 14.57
C LYS A 92 13.48 -6.47 13.20
N VAL A 93 12.43 -7.01 12.57
CA VAL A 93 11.91 -6.50 11.29
C VAL A 93 11.39 -5.08 11.46
N ILE A 94 10.60 -4.82 12.50
CA ILE A 94 10.08 -3.47 12.77
C ILE A 94 11.21 -2.49 13.09
N ALA A 95 12.21 -2.91 13.89
CA ALA A 95 13.38 -2.08 14.19
C ALA A 95 14.17 -1.76 12.91
N PHE A 96 14.41 -2.74 12.05
CA PHE A 96 15.06 -2.54 10.75
C PHE A 96 14.29 -1.55 9.87
N MET A 97 12.97 -1.73 9.75
CA MET A 97 12.10 -0.85 8.97
C MET A 97 12.12 0.59 9.48
N LYS A 98 12.15 0.79 10.81
CA LYS A 98 12.29 2.11 11.43
C LYS A 98 13.66 2.73 11.14
N ALA A 99 14.74 1.95 11.18
CA ALA A 99 16.07 2.43 10.84
C ALA A 99 16.17 2.94 9.40
N GLN A 100 15.44 2.34 8.45
CA GLN A 100 15.39 2.81 7.07
C GLN A 100 14.76 4.22 6.92
N ASN A 101 13.95 4.67 7.88
CA ASN A 101 13.29 5.98 7.83
C ASN A 101 14.14 7.14 8.37
N VAL A 102 15.20 6.88 9.14
CA VAL A 102 15.88 7.92 9.96
C VAL A 102 16.36 9.10 9.12
N ASN A 103 16.81 8.86 7.88
CA ASN A 103 17.27 9.90 6.97
C ASN A 103 16.39 10.05 5.72
N TYR A 104 15.16 9.50 5.75
CA TYR A 104 14.27 9.57 4.61
C TYR A 104 13.65 10.98 4.51
N VAL A 105 13.98 11.67 3.42
CA VAL A 105 13.34 12.94 3.05
C VAL A 105 12.27 12.65 2.00
N PRO A 106 10.97 12.88 2.29
CA PRO A 106 9.90 12.66 1.32
C PRO A 106 10.06 13.57 0.10
N LYS A 107 9.97 12.99 -1.10
CA LYS A 107 9.86 13.77 -2.34
C LYS A 107 8.50 14.45 -2.36
N LYS A 108 8.46 15.75 -2.09
CA LYS A 108 7.23 16.54 -2.20
C LYS A 108 6.85 16.73 -3.67
N SER A 109 5.55 16.74 -3.95
CA SER A 109 5.02 17.19 -5.24
C SER A 109 5.42 18.65 -5.49
N LYS A 110 5.48 19.06 -6.77
CA LYS A 110 5.66 20.48 -7.10
C LYS A 110 4.53 21.29 -6.48
N ILE A 111 4.89 22.38 -5.81
CA ILE A 111 3.93 23.33 -5.25
C ILE A 111 3.65 24.34 -6.37
N LEU A 112 2.39 24.41 -6.81
CA LEU A 112 1.94 25.44 -7.74
C LEU A 112 1.73 26.74 -6.98
N SER A 113 2.26 27.83 -7.51
CA SER A 113 2.02 29.15 -6.96
C SER A 113 0.59 29.62 -7.28
N VAL A 114 0.16 30.70 -6.62
CA VAL A 114 -1.12 31.35 -6.93
C VAL A 114 -1.09 31.88 -8.38
N GLU A 115 0.06 32.38 -8.82
CA GLU A 115 0.32 32.88 -10.16
C GLU A 115 0.22 31.76 -11.20
N ASP A 116 0.83 30.60 -10.96
CA ASP A 116 0.74 29.43 -11.85
C ASP A 116 -0.71 28.98 -12.02
N THR A 117 -1.44 28.94 -10.90
CA THR A 117 -2.85 28.53 -10.86
C THR A 117 -3.71 29.54 -11.63
N ARG A 118 -3.51 30.84 -11.38
CA ARG A 118 -4.23 31.93 -12.05
C ARG A 118 -3.97 31.92 -13.54
N LYS A 119 -2.70 31.79 -13.94
CA LYS A 119 -2.28 31.70 -15.34
C LYS A 119 -2.97 30.52 -16.02
N PHE A 120 -2.97 29.34 -15.40
CA PHE A 120 -3.64 28.17 -15.98
C PHE A 120 -5.14 28.37 -16.15
N ILE A 121 -5.84 28.93 -15.16
CA ILE A 121 -7.28 29.16 -15.24
C ILE A 121 -7.63 30.16 -16.34
N LEU A 122 -6.90 31.28 -16.42
CA LEU A 122 -7.22 32.39 -17.32
C LEU A 122 -6.72 32.19 -18.75
N GLU A 123 -5.54 31.58 -18.93
CA GLU A 123 -4.82 31.59 -20.22
C GLU A 123 -4.77 30.23 -20.92
N ALA A 124 -5.02 29.11 -20.23
CA ALA A 124 -4.97 27.80 -20.89
C ALA A 124 -6.12 27.62 -21.90
N SER A 125 -5.89 26.82 -22.96
CA SER A 125 -6.88 26.46 -23.97
C SER A 125 -8.17 25.89 -23.36
N ASP A 126 -9.28 25.99 -24.10
CA ASP A 126 -10.57 25.38 -23.74
C ASP A 126 -10.51 23.85 -23.71
N ASP A 127 -9.51 23.22 -24.33
CA ASP A 127 -9.23 21.78 -24.18
C ASP A 127 -9.03 21.37 -22.71
N PHE A 128 -8.70 22.34 -21.84
CA PHE A 128 -8.50 22.13 -20.41
C PHE A 128 -9.71 22.52 -19.55
N LEU A 129 -10.89 22.77 -20.12
CA LEU A 129 -12.05 23.27 -19.38
C LEU A 129 -12.41 22.40 -18.16
N LEU A 130 -12.45 21.07 -18.32
CA LEU A 130 -12.68 20.15 -17.21
C LEU A 130 -11.59 20.26 -16.14
N CYS A 131 -10.32 20.33 -16.54
CA CYS A 131 -9.20 20.47 -15.62
C CYS A 131 -9.25 21.78 -14.84
N LYS A 132 -9.67 22.89 -15.47
CA LYS A 132 -9.87 24.19 -14.80
C LYS A 132 -10.96 24.09 -13.74
N VAL A 133 -12.10 23.48 -14.07
CA VAL A 133 -13.19 23.25 -13.10
C VAL A 133 -12.71 22.38 -11.94
N VAL A 134 -12.10 21.23 -12.23
CA VAL A 134 -11.57 20.31 -11.20
C VAL A 134 -10.56 21.00 -10.28
N LEU A 135 -9.68 21.85 -10.83
CA LEU A 135 -8.71 22.63 -10.06
C LEU A 135 -9.39 23.64 -9.12
N ILE A 136 -10.42 24.35 -9.60
CA ILE A 136 -11.18 25.31 -8.78
C ILE A 136 -11.88 24.58 -7.63
N PHE A 137 -12.56 23.47 -7.89
CA PHE A 137 -13.20 22.67 -6.83
C PHE A 137 -12.18 22.08 -5.85
N GLY A 138 -11.04 21.61 -6.35
CA GLY A 138 -9.96 21.08 -5.51
C GLY A 138 -9.33 22.14 -4.60
N LEU A 139 -9.13 23.37 -5.09
CA LEU A 139 -8.51 24.46 -4.33
C LEU A 139 -9.48 25.14 -3.38
N TYR A 140 -10.65 25.57 -3.87
CA TYR A 140 -11.61 26.36 -3.09
C TYR A 140 -12.57 25.48 -2.29
N GLY A 141 -12.88 24.27 -2.76
CA GLY A 141 -13.67 23.29 -2.01
C GLY A 141 -12.83 22.39 -1.12
N ALA A 142 -11.49 22.49 -1.18
CA ALA A 142 -10.55 21.58 -0.52
C ALA A 142 -10.82 20.09 -0.82
N CYS A 143 -11.44 19.79 -1.95
CA CYS A 143 -11.91 18.45 -2.29
C CYS A 143 -10.74 17.54 -2.68
N ARG A 144 -10.66 16.37 -2.03
CA ARG A 144 -9.79 15.28 -2.46
C ARG A 144 -10.32 14.67 -3.75
N ARG A 145 -9.44 14.00 -4.50
CA ARG A 145 -9.79 13.31 -5.75
C ARG A 145 -11.02 12.39 -5.60
N ASP A 146 -11.07 11.60 -4.53
CA ASP A 146 -12.18 10.66 -4.31
C ASP A 146 -13.50 11.35 -3.92
N GLU A 147 -13.45 12.60 -3.44
CA GLU A 147 -14.63 13.44 -3.19
C GLU A 147 -15.12 14.05 -4.50
N LEU A 148 -14.21 14.55 -5.33
CA LEU A 148 -14.52 15.09 -6.67
C LEU A 148 -15.20 14.05 -7.57
N LEU A 149 -14.76 12.79 -7.54
CA LEU A 149 -15.37 11.70 -8.30
C LEU A 149 -16.80 11.35 -7.86
N LYS A 150 -17.25 11.82 -6.69
CA LYS A 150 -18.61 11.58 -6.17
C LYS A 150 -19.55 12.76 -6.39
N LEU A 151 -19.05 13.86 -6.96
CA LEU A 151 -19.86 15.03 -7.33
C LEU A 151 -20.53 14.87 -8.70
N ILE A 152 -20.11 13.85 -9.46
CA ILE A 152 -20.60 13.48 -10.78
C ILE A 152 -21.50 12.24 -10.60
#